data_AF-A0A538RBT3-F1
#
_entry.id   AF-A0A538RBT3-F1
#
_cell.length_a   1.000
_cell.length_b   1.000
_cell.length_c   1.000
_cell.angle_alpha   90.00
_cell.angle_beta   90.00
_cell.angle_gamma   90.00
#
_symmetry.space_group_name_H-M   'P 1'
#
loop_
_entity.id
_entity.type
_entity.pdbx_description
1 polymer ?
#
loop_
_entity_poly.entity_id
_entity_poly.type
_entity_poly.pdbx_seq_one_letter_code
_entity_poly.pdbx_strand_id
1 'polypeptide(L)'
;MHNLLGNLAIRVPHPDFAHGVAYTKHAEVSLEEMTIDNVVITDIPTPRLLHGTVPTSVGHNLNREILRLRPDVGTVIHVHHDETIALFASGAVKELRVLSLEFPYVMAKPPYVVRADDRGARLRAQLAREPRHSRAPSRLCARGGRRPAGLDRAHRGLT
;
A
#
# COMPACT_ATOMS: atom_id res chain seq x y z
N MET A 1 -15.45 25.64 -2.65
CA MET A 1 -15.75 24.48 -3.51
C MET A 1 -15.03 23.30 -2.86
N HIS A 2 -15.73 22.21 -2.53
CA HIS A 2 -15.14 21.06 -1.81
C HIS A 2 -14.67 20.02 -2.83
N ASN A 3 -13.56 19.33 -2.55
CA ASN A 3 -13.01 18.34 -3.45
C ASN A 3 -13.79 17.02 -3.31
N LEU A 4 -14.59 16.69 -4.33
CA LEU A 4 -15.35 15.44 -4.38
C LEU A 4 -14.51 14.27 -4.93
N LEU A 5 -13.33 14.56 -5.49
CA LEU A 5 -12.41 13.58 -6.06
C LEU A 5 -11.55 12.93 -4.98
N GLY A 6 -10.72 11.97 -5.39
CA GLY A 6 -10.02 11.09 -4.45
C GLY A 6 -10.95 10.05 -3.81
N ASN A 7 -10.34 8.99 -3.28
CA ASN A 7 -11.06 7.92 -2.63
C ASN A 7 -10.13 7.10 -1.72
N LEU A 8 -10.69 6.48 -0.70
CA LEU A 8 -10.01 5.53 0.16
C LEU A 8 -10.78 4.21 0.13
N ALA A 9 -10.07 3.10 -0.07
CA ALA A 9 -10.66 1.77 -0.10
C ALA A 9 -9.92 0.83 0.87
N ILE A 10 -10.66 0.23 1.79
CA ILE A 10 -10.13 -0.69 2.81
C ILE A 10 -10.66 -2.10 2.54
N ARG A 11 -9.76 -3.06 2.42
CA ARG A 11 -10.10 -4.49 2.37
C ARG A 11 -10.48 -4.95 3.77
N VAL A 12 -11.63 -5.61 3.87
CA VAL A 12 -12.07 -6.34 5.05
C VAL A 12 -12.25 -7.81 4.69
N PRO A 13 -11.62 -8.76 5.42
CA PRO A 13 -11.85 -10.19 5.22
C PRO A 13 -13.32 -10.54 5.39
N HIS A 14 -13.84 -11.42 4.55
CA HIS A 14 -15.23 -11.88 4.62
C HIS A 14 -15.30 -13.36 4.23
N PRO A 15 -16.04 -14.21 4.97
CA PRO A 15 -16.10 -15.66 4.71
C PRO A 15 -16.60 -16.01 3.31
N ASP A 16 -17.61 -15.29 2.81
CA ASP A 16 -18.22 -15.57 1.50
C ASP A 16 -17.50 -14.90 0.30
N PHE A 17 -16.48 -14.08 0.56
CA PHE A 17 -15.73 -13.38 -0.50
C PHE A 17 -14.25 -13.67 -0.35
N ALA A 18 -13.70 -14.53 -1.21
CA ALA A 18 -12.31 -14.98 -1.14
C ALA A 18 -11.28 -13.82 -1.19
N HIS A 19 -11.62 -12.71 -1.85
CA HIS A 19 -10.76 -11.52 -1.89
C HIS A 19 -11.01 -10.53 -0.73
N GLY A 20 -11.96 -10.84 0.16
CA GLY A 20 -12.59 -9.87 1.05
C GLY A 20 -13.55 -8.95 0.32
N VAL A 21 -14.02 -7.93 1.03
CA VAL A 21 -14.85 -6.84 0.50
C VAL A 21 -14.13 -5.51 0.66
N ALA A 22 -14.46 -4.51 -0.17
CA ALA A 22 -13.88 -3.19 -0.08
C ALA A 22 -14.88 -2.18 0.49
N TYR A 23 -14.53 -1.61 1.64
CA TYR A 23 -15.21 -0.47 2.26
C TYR A 23 -14.65 0.81 1.66
N THR A 24 -15.54 1.71 1.22
CA THR A 24 -15.12 2.94 0.56
C THR A 24 -16.21 4.00 0.62
N LYS A 25 -15.89 5.25 0.25
CA LYS A 25 -16.86 6.33 0.15
C LYS A 25 -17.67 6.19 -1.16
N HIS A 26 -18.96 6.53 -1.14
CA HIS A 26 -19.74 6.66 -2.38
C HIS A 26 -19.36 7.93 -3.17
N ALA A 27 -19.88 8.09 -4.39
CA ALA A 27 -19.63 9.29 -5.20
C ALA A 27 -20.25 10.56 -4.58
N GLU A 28 -19.91 11.74 -5.08
CA GLU A 28 -20.63 13.01 -4.79
C GLU A 28 -20.48 13.60 -3.37
N VAL A 29 -19.71 12.97 -2.47
CA VAL A 29 -19.38 13.52 -1.14
C VAL A 29 -17.88 13.76 -1.03
N SER A 30 -17.44 14.81 -0.34
CA SER A 30 -16.01 15.03 -0.06
C SER A 30 -15.51 14.09 1.06
N LEU A 31 -14.19 13.96 1.25
CA LEU A 31 -13.67 13.18 2.38
C LEU A 31 -13.84 13.92 3.72
N GLU A 32 -13.95 15.24 3.66
CA GLU A 32 -14.11 16.15 4.78
C GLU A 32 -15.55 16.15 5.33
N GLU A 33 -16.53 15.87 4.46
CA GLU A 33 -17.96 15.87 4.80
C GLU A 33 -18.53 14.46 5.00
N MET A 34 -17.82 13.42 4.56
CA MET A 34 -18.35 12.06 4.63
C MET A 34 -18.57 11.61 6.07
N THR A 35 -19.68 10.93 6.30
CA THR A 35 -20.00 10.22 7.54
C THR A 35 -20.03 8.72 7.30
N ILE A 36 -20.38 7.95 8.33
CA ILE A 36 -20.60 6.51 8.21
C ILE A 36 -21.69 6.16 7.19
N ASP A 37 -22.69 7.04 7.01
CA ASP A 37 -23.81 6.83 6.07
C ASP A 37 -23.35 6.90 4.62
N ASN A 38 -22.19 7.51 4.37
CA ASN A 38 -21.62 7.60 3.05
C ASN A 38 -20.69 6.42 2.69
N VAL A 39 -20.51 5.47 3.62
CA VAL A 39 -19.69 4.28 3.40
C VAL A 39 -20.50 3.22 2.66
N VAL A 40 -19.93 2.72 1.58
CA VAL A 40 -20.47 1.61 0.80
C VAL A 40 -19.51 0.43 0.78
N ILE A 41 -20.07 -0.75 0.56
CA ILE A 41 -19.30 -1.99 0.48
C ILE A 41 -19.41 -2.51 -0.94
N THR A 42 -18.26 -2.81 -1.54
CA THR A 42 -18.16 -3.33 -2.91
C THR A 42 -17.43 -4.65 -2.95
N ASP A 43 -17.76 -5.47 -3.93
CA ASP A 43 -16.96 -6.63 -4.28
C ASP A 43 -15.60 -6.20 -4.85
N ILE A 44 -14.55 -6.96 -4.59
CA ILE A 44 -13.20 -6.62 -5.08
C ILE A 44 -13.02 -7.04 -6.55
N PRO A 45 -13.34 -8.28 -6.96
CA PRO A 45 -13.23 -8.70 -8.36
C PRO A 45 -14.18 -7.99 -9.32
N THR A 46 -15.40 -7.65 -8.89
CA THR A 46 -16.42 -7.02 -9.74
C THR A 46 -16.87 -5.65 -9.20
N PRO A 47 -17.37 -4.71 -10.02
CA PRO A 47 -17.84 -3.39 -9.55
C PRO A 47 -19.16 -3.48 -8.77
N ARG A 48 -19.56 -4.68 -8.33
CA ARG A 48 -20.85 -4.92 -7.69
C ARG A 48 -20.89 -4.24 -6.31
N LEU A 49 -21.93 -3.45 -6.10
CA LEU A 49 -22.29 -2.92 -4.79
C LEU A 49 -22.91 -4.04 -3.94
N LEU A 50 -22.34 -4.29 -2.77
CA LEU A 50 -22.82 -5.27 -1.79
C LEU A 50 -23.64 -4.61 -0.68
N HIS A 51 -23.33 -3.35 -0.36
CA HIS A 51 -24.07 -2.52 0.59
C HIS A 51 -24.06 -1.05 0.17
N GLY A 52 -25.15 -0.36 0.47
CA GLY A 52 -25.42 1.01 0.04
C GLY A 52 -26.23 1.08 -1.25
N THR A 53 -26.64 2.29 -1.62
CA THR A 53 -27.46 2.54 -2.82
C THR A 53 -26.78 3.48 -3.81
N VAL A 54 -25.87 4.32 -3.33
CA VAL A 54 -25.12 5.28 -4.16
C VAL A 54 -23.86 4.60 -4.70
N PRO A 55 -23.57 4.70 -6.01
CA PRO A 55 -22.38 4.10 -6.59
C PRO A 55 -21.10 4.80 -6.13
N THR A 56 -19.95 4.15 -6.30
CA THR A 56 -18.63 4.73 -6.04
C THR A 56 -18.16 5.63 -7.18
N SER A 57 -17.19 6.51 -6.92
CA SER A 57 -16.53 7.28 -7.98
C SER A 57 -15.74 6.38 -8.95
N VAL A 58 -15.49 6.87 -10.17
CA VAL A 58 -14.72 6.14 -11.20
C VAL A 58 -13.32 5.75 -10.69
N GLY A 59 -12.71 6.57 -9.84
CA GLY A 59 -11.41 6.29 -9.22
C GLY A 59 -11.37 5.00 -8.40
N HIS A 60 -12.52 4.52 -7.91
CA HIS A 60 -12.61 3.25 -7.19
C HIS A 60 -12.27 2.03 -8.05
N ASN A 61 -12.42 2.10 -9.38
CA ASN A 61 -12.02 1.00 -10.26
C ASN A 61 -10.52 0.70 -10.16
N LEU A 62 -9.68 1.73 -10.00
CA LEU A 62 -8.24 1.55 -9.80
C LEU A 62 -7.96 0.89 -8.45
N ASN A 63 -8.63 1.33 -7.38
CA ASN A 63 -8.48 0.76 -6.05
C ASN A 63 -8.80 -0.74 -6.06
N ARG A 64 -9.92 -1.13 -6.69
CA ARG A 64 -10.34 -2.53 -6.81
C ARG A 64 -9.32 -3.37 -7.58
N GLU A 65 -8.76 -2.88 -8.68
CA GLU A 65 -7.73 -3.62 -9.41
C GLU A 65 -6.45 -3.80 -8.57
N ILE A 66 -6.01 -2.79 -7.82
CA ILE A 66 -4.88 -2.92 -6.90
C ILE A 66 -5.18 -3.96 -5.82
N LEU A 67 -6.33 -3.88 -5.15
CA LEU A 67 -6.73 -4.86 -4.13
C LEU A 67 -6.87 -6.27 -4.71
N ARG A 68 -7.40 -6.41 -5.93
CA ARG A 68 -7.53 -7.72 -6.59
C ARG A 68 -6.17 -8.34 -6.90
N LEU A 69 -5.22 -7.54 -7.39
CA LEU A 69 -3.90 -8.00 -7.82
C LEU A 69 -2.88 -8.12 -6.69
N ARG A 70 -3.10 -7.42 -5.57
CA ARG A 70 -2.20 -7.40 -4.42
C ARG A 70 -2.90 -7.79 -3.12
N PRO A 71 -3.00 -9.10 -2.83
CA PRO A 71 -3.61 -9.61 -1.60
C PRO A 71 -2.97 -9.09 -0.31
N ASP A 72 -1.68 -8.73 -0.34
CA ASP A 72 -0.92 -8.15 0.75
C ASP A 72 -1.27 -6.67 1.02
N VAL A 73 -1.97 -6.00 0.10
CA VAL A 73 -2.44 -4.63 0.28
C VAL A 73 -3.81 -4.64 0.95
N GLY A 74 -3.87 -4.05 2.15
CA GLY A 74 -5.09 -3.87 2.92
C GLY A 74 -5.84 -2.57 2.59
N THR A 75 -5.14 -1.52 2.13
CA THR A 75 -5.76 -0.21 1.87
C THR A 75 -5.15 0.45 0.65
N VAL A 76 -5.99 1.13 -0.14
CA VAL A 76 -5.57 2.01 -1.25
C VAL A 76 -6.09 3.41 -1.00
N ILE A 77 -5.21 4.40 -1.13
CA ILE A 77 -5.53 5.82 -1.01
C ILE A 77 -5.27 6.48 -2.35
N HIS A 78 -6.31 7.06 -2.94
CA HIS A 78 -6.26 7.83 -4.17
C HIS A 78 -6.52 9.29 -3.84
N VAL A 79 -5.55 10.16 -4.10
CA VAL A 79 -5.62 11.59 -3.77
C VAL A 79 -5.35 12.44 -5.00
N HIS A 80 -5.96 13.63 -5.00
CA HIS A 80 -5.77 14.66 -6.02
C HIS A 80 -5.13 15.87 -5.33
N HIS A 81 -3.90 15.69 -4.86
CA HIS A 81 -3.13 16.77 -4.23
C HIS A 81 -2.42 17.57 -5.32
N ASP A 82 -2.65 18.89 -5.37
CA ASP A 82 -2.26 19.74 -6.50
C ASP A 82 -0.77 19.68 -6.81
N GLU A 83 0.10 19.76 -5.81
CA GLU A 83 1.55 19.69 -5.97
C GLU A 83 2.00 18.32 -6.49
N THR A 84 1.32 17.25 -6.07
CA THR A 84 1.62 15.89 -6.53
C THR A 84 1.20 15.71 -7.98
N ILE A 85 0.03 16.24 -8.36
CA ILE A 85 -0.45 16.24 -9.74
C ILE A 85 0.51 17.06 -10.61
N ALA A 86 0.84 18.28 -10.23
CA ALA A 86 1.76 19.14 -10.97
C ALA A 86 3.13 18.47 -11.16
N LEU A 87 3.65 17.83 -10.11
CA LEU A 87 4.90 17.09 -10.15
C LEU A 87 4.86 15.95 -11.19
N PHE A 88 3.82 15.12 -11.18
CA PHE A 88 3.69 14.01 -12.16
C PHE A 88 3.35 14.51 -13.57
N ALA A 89 2.52 15.53 -13.71
CA ALA A 89 2.11 16.12 -14.99
C ALA A 89 3.28 16.81 -15.71
N SER A 90 4.28 17.30 -14.98
CA SER A 90 5.50 17.88 -15.57
C SER A 90 6.28 16.88 -16.45
N GLY A 91 6.07 15.57 -16.28
CA GLY A 91 6.85 14.52 -16.93
C GLY A 91 8.32 14.45 -16.48
N ALA A 92 8.77 15.36 -15.60
CA ALA A 92 10.13 15.40 -15.09
C ALA A 92 10.40 14.24 -14.11
N VAL A 93 9.37 13.75 -13.43
CA VAL A 93 9.50 12.66 -12.45
C VAL A 93 9.53 11.30 -13.14
N LYS A 94 10.74 10.77 -13.26
CA LYS A 94 11.00 9.39 -13.69
C LYS A 94 11.07 8.41 -12.52
N GLU A 95 11.44 8.91 -11.35
CA GLU A 95 11.61 8.23 -10.08
C GLU A 95 11.42 9.25 -8.96
N LEU A 96 10.81 8.84 -7.83
CA LEU A 96 10.64 9.73 -6.68
C LEU A 96 11.87 9.61 -5.77
N ARG A 97 12.72 10.64 -5.77
CA ARG A 97 13.88 10.68 -4.87
C ARG A 97 13.43 11.13 -3.48
N VAL A 98 13.89 10.40 -2.46
CA VAL A 98 13.72 10.81 -1.06
C VAL A 98 14.71 11.93 -0.78
N LEU A 99 14.21 13.17 -0.67
CA LEU A 99 15.02 14.36 -0.37
C LEU A 99 14.99 14.75 1.11
N SER A 100 14.03 14.23 1.87
CA SER A 100 13.83 14.48 3.30
C SER A 100 13.59 13.16 4.04
N LEU A 101 13.85 13.16 5.35
CA LEU A 101 13.66 12.00 6.23
C LEU A 101 12.19 11.65 6.49
N GLU A 102 11.26 12.57 6.22
CA GLU A 102 9.83 12.36 6.51
C GLU A 102 9.24 11.14 5.80
N PHE A 103 9.50 11.00 4.49
CA PHE A 103 8.96 9.89 3.72
C PHE A 103 9.44 8.51 4.23
N PRO A 104 10.75 8.24 4.39
CA PRO A 104 11.21 6.95 4.89
C PRO A 104 10.79 6.71 6.34
N TYR A 105 10.64 7.76 7.16
CA TYR A 105 10.18 7.63 8.53
C TYR A 105 8.70 7.22 8.61
N VAL A 106 7.82 7.87 7.84
CA VAL A 106 6.38 7.58 7.83
C VAL A 106 6.06 6.29 7.08
N MET A 107 6.65 6.08 5.91
CA MET A 107 6.26 4.99 5.02
C MET A 107 7.02 3.68 5.28
N ALA A 108 8.15 3.74 6.00
CA ALA A 108 9.05 2.61 6.29
C ALA A 108 9.48 1.77 5.06
N LYS A 109 9.25 2.29 3.85
CA LYS A 109 9.55 1.67 2.55
C LYS A 109 9.86 2.79 1.55
N PRO A 110 10.73 2.55 0.56
CA PRO A 110 11.00 3.54 -0.49
C PRO A 110 9.76 3.76 -1.36
N PRO A 111 9.61 4.97 -1.95
CA PRO A 111 8.53 5.24 -2.88
C PRO A 111 8.71 4.40 -4.13
N TYR A 112 7.60 3.91 -4.69
CA TYR A 112 7.60 3.19 -5.95
C TYR A 112 6.66 3.87 -6.94
N VAL A 113 7.22 4.34 -8.06
CA VAL A 113 6.45 5.02 -9.11
C VAL A 113 6.09 4.02 -10.20
N VAL A 114 4.80 3.81 -10.39
CA VAL A 114 4.29 3.08 -11.56
C VAL A 114 4.18 4.06 -12.72
N ARG A 115 4.85 3.75 -13.83
CA ARG A 115 4.70 4.52 -15.08
C ARG A 115 3.38 4.16 -15.74
N ALA A 116 2.62 5.16 -16.14
CA ALA A 116 1.59 4.97 -17.15
C ALA A 116 2.31 4.65 -18.48
N ASP A 117 2.19 3.42 -18.96
CA ASP A 117 2.29 3.14 -20.38
C ASP A 117 0.90 2.81 -20.92
N ASP A 118 0.68 3.03 -22.22
CA ASP A 118 -0.64 3.05 -22.88
C ASP A 118 -1.42 1.72 -22.84
N ARG A 119 -0.94 0.72 -22.10
CA ARG A 119 -1.56 -0.60 -22.00
C ARG A 119 -1.48 -1.10 -20.56
N GLY A 120 -2.57 -0.98 -19.81
CA GLY A 120 -2.71 -1.41 -18.40
C GLY A 120 -2.25 -2.84 -18.05
N ALA A 121 -1.85 -3.67 -19.02
CA ALA A 121 -1.14 -4.93 -18.83
C ALA A 121 0.16 -4.80 -18.04
N ARG A 122 0.94 -3.71 -18.21
CA ARG A 122 2.21 -3.57 -17.48
C ARG A 122 2.04 -3.05 -16.06
N LEU A 123 1.03 -2.20 -15.80
CA LEU A 123 0.57 -1.88 -14.44
C LEU A 123 0.21 -3.18 -13.70
N ARG A 124 -0.56 -4.08 -14.32
CA ARG A 124 -0.89 -5.39 -13.73
C ARG A 124 0.36 -6.22 -13.44
N ALA A 125 1.32 -6.28 -14.37
CA ALA A 125 2.57 -7.00 -14.17
C ALA A 125 3.49 -6.35 -13.12
N GLN A 126 3.47 -5.03 -12.96
CA GLN A 126 4.23 -4.30 -11.95
C GLN A 126 3.61 -4.45 -10.57
N LEU A 127 2.28 -4.36 -10.46
CA LEU A 127 1.57 -4.59 -9.21
C LEU A 127 1.79 -6.01 -8.73
N ALA A 128 1.73 -7.02 -9.63
CA ALA A 128 1.92 -8.42 -9.27
C ALA A 128 3.37 -8.81 -8.92
N ARG A 129 4.37 -7.96 -9.18
CA ARG A 129 5.76 -8.20 -8.75
C ARG A 129 5.91 -7.74 -7.30
N GLU A 130 6.41 -8.62 -6.43
CA GLU A 130 6.82 -8.21 -5.09
C GLU A 130 7.84 -7.07 -5.19
N PRO A 131 7.74 -6.03 -4.33
CA PRO A 131 8.82 -5.06 -4.23
C PRO A 131 10.08 -5.82 -3.81
N ARG A 132 11.10 -5.81 -4.69
CA ARG A 132 12.42 -6.38 -4.37
C ARG A 132 12.85 -5.75 -3.06
N HIS A 133 12.86 -6.54 -2.00
CA HIS A 133 13.44 -6.12 -0.75
C HIS A 133 14.92 -5.87 -1.08
N SER A 134 15.31 -4.60 -1.07
CA SER A 134 16.71 -4.23 -0.95
C SER A 134 17.17 -4.86 0.36
N ARG A 135 17.68 -6.09 0.31
CA ARG A 135 18.48 -6.64 1.40
C ARG A 135 19.60 -5.64 1.60
N ALA A 136 19.53 -4.88 2.70
CA ALA A 136 20.69 -4.14 3.17
C ALA A 136 21.88 -5.12 3.18
N PRO A 137 23.06 -4.73 2.66
CA PRO A 137 24.21 -5.61 2.70
C PRO A 137 24.51 -5.93 4.17
N SER A 138 24.30 -7.18 4.55
CA SER A 138 24.64 -7.73 5.87
C SER A 138 26.16 -7.88 5.97
N ARG A 139 26.88 -6.76 6.00
CA ARG A 139 28.33 -6.72 6.21
C ARG A 139 28.69 -5.59 7.15
N LEU A 140 28.11 -5.58 8.35
CA LEU A 140 28.61 -4.76 9.44
C LEU A 140 28.37 -5.41 10.81
N CYS A 141 28.67 -6.71 10.94
CA CYS A 141 28.84 -7.37 12.25
C CYS A 141 29.58 -8.71 12.09
N ALA A 142 30.83 -8.65 11.62
CA ALA A 142 31.75 -9.79 11.69
C ALA A 142 33.20 -9.28 11.63
N ARG A 143 33.63 -8.58 12.68
CA ARG A 143 35.07 -8.43 12.98
C ARG A 143 35.33 -8.80 14.43
N GLY A 144 35.71 -10.06 14.61
CA GLY A 144 36.84 -10.46 15.46
C GLY A 144 36.75 -10.20 16.95
N GLY A 145 35.89 -10.94 17.67
CA GLY A 145 36.08 -11.19 19.09
C GLY A 145 36.98 -12.41 19.30
N ARG A 146 38.24 -12.21 19.70
CA ARG A 146 39.13 -13.28 20.17
C ARG A 146 38.52 -13.89 21.44
N ARG A 147 38.27 -15.19 21.47
CA ARG A 147 37.99 -15.94 22.70
C ARG A 147 39.33 -16.14 23.45
N PRO A 148 39.43 -15.83 24.75
CA PRO A 148 40.53 -16.34 25.54
C PRO A 148 40.30 -17.82 25.85
N ALA A 149 41.37 -18.59 25.78
CA ALA A 149 41.42 -20.01 26.07
C ALA A 149 41.47 -20.24 27.59
N GLY A 150 40.83 -21.33 28.03
CA GLY A 150 41.15 -22.00 29.29
C GLY A 150 40.32 -21.60 30.50
N LEU A 151 39.34 -22.44 30.84
CA LEU A 151 39.25 -23.04 32.17
C LEU A 151 38.34 -24.27 32.10
N ASP A 152 38.99 -25.41 32.31
CA ASP A 152 38.46 -26.76 32.28
C ASP A 152 37.88 -27.12 33.66
N ARG A 153 36.83 -27.96 33.62
CA ARG A 153 36.34 -28.87 34.68
C ARG A 153 35.67 -28.36 35.98
N ALA A 154 34.44 -28.86 36.13
CA ALA A 154 33.93 -29.74 37.21
C ALA A 154 32.85 -29.19 38.15
N HIS A 155 31.63 -29.74 38.02
CA HIS A 155 30.82 -30.44 39.05
C HIS A 155 29.36 -30.47 38.55
N ARG A 156 28.89 -31.60 37.98
CA ARG A 156 28.10 -32.65 38.67
C ARG A 156 27.03 -32.10 39.64
N GLY A 157 25.81 -32.03 39.12
CA GLY A 157 24.54 -32.48 39.72
C GLY A 157 24.11 -31.95 41.09
N LEU A 158 22.86 -31.48 41.17
CA LEU A 158 21.80 -32.02 42.03
C LEU A 158 20.48 -31.28 41.74
N THR A 159 19.42 -32.09 41.61
CA THR A 159 17.98 -31.86 41.84
C THR A 159 17.45 -30.43 41.97
#